data_AF-A0A086MKL0-F1
#
_entry.id   AF-A0A086MKL0-F1
#
_cell.length_a   1.000
_cell.length_b   1.000
_cell.length_c   1.000
_cell.angle_alpha   90.00
_cell.angle_beta   90.00
_cell.angle_gamma   90.00
#
_symmetry.space_group_name_H-M   'P 1'
#
loop_
_entity.id
_entity.type
_entity.pdbx_description
1 polymer ?
#
loop_
_entity_poly.entity_id
_entity_poly.type
_entity_poly.pdbx_seq_one_letter_code
_entity_poly.pdbx_strand_id
1 'polypeptide(L)' 'MPVDGGYTLETFDMMEVLRAINAPLMIPMHFFGSSTLNRFLASARKHFPVEFSDTAVVTLSRATLPKSPKILVLPGH' A
#
# COMPACT_ATOMS: atom_id res chain seq x y z
N MET A 1 1.25 -3.14 5.12
CA MET A 1 2.58 -2.53 5.36
C MET A 1 2.39 -1.21 6.09
N PRO A 2 3.14 -0.94 7.17
CA PRO A 2 3.14 0.33 7.86
C PRO A 2 3.77 1.44 7.01
N VAL A 3 3.18 2.64 7.05
CA VAL A 3 3.64 3.78 6.26
C VAL A 3 3.39 5.08 7.01
N ASP A 4 4.16 5.35 8.04
CA ASP A 4 3.87 6.49 8.91
C ASP A 4 4.98 7.56 8.97
N GLY A 5 6.21 7.23 8.57
CA GLY A 5 7.36 8.14 8.58
C GLY A 5 7.76 8.70 9.95
N GLY A 6 7.23 8.15 11.05
CA GLY A 6 7.50 8.61 12.42
C GLY A 6 7.86 7.48 13.39
N TYR A 7 7.18 6.33 13.32
CA TYR A 7 7.48 5.11 14.08
C TYR A 7 7.86 3.92 13.19
N THR A 8 7.72 4.06 11.88
CA THR A 8 8.07 3.10 10.84
C THR A 8 8.95 3.76 9.77
N LEU A 9 9.57 2.95 8.90
CA LEU A 9 10.50 3.40 7.85
C LEU A 9 9.98 4.63 7.08
N GLU A 10 10.88 5.57 6.80
CA GLU A 10 10.62 6.75 5.96
C GLU A 10 10.01 6.33 4.62
N THR A 11 9.07 7.13 4.11
CA THR A 11 8.30 6.81 2.88
C THR A 11 9.19 6.55 1.65
N PHE A 12 10.40 7.09 1.62
CA PHE A 12 11.38 6.86 0.56
C PHE A 12 11.96 5.43 0.62
N ASP A 13 12.38 4.97 1.80
CA ASP A 13 12.97 3.64 2.01
C ASP A 13 11.94 2.52 1.78
N MET A 14 10.67 2.79 2.09
CA MET A 14 9.60 1.82 1.86
C MET A 14 9.42 1.45 0.38
N MET A 15 9.72 2.35 -0.57
CA MET A 15 9.61 2.01 -1.99
C MET A 15 10.59 0.93 -2.43
N GLU A 16 11.81 0.96 -1.88
CA GLU A 16 12.82 -0.05 -2.18
C GLU A 16 12.41 -1.42 -1.65
N VAL A 17 11.88 -1.45 -0.43
CA VAL A 17 11.32 -2.67 0.18
C VAL A 17 10.16 -3.23 -0.66
N LEU A 18 9.23 -2.39 -1.10
CA LEU A 18 8.10 -2.84 -1.92
C LEU A 18 8.56 -3.42 -3.26
N ARG A 19 9.58 -2.81 -3.90
CA ARG A 19 10.17 -3.35 -5.14
C ARG A 19 10.91 -4.66 -4.92
N ALA A 20 11.62 -4.81 -3.80
CA ALA A 20 12.36 -6.03 -3.49
C ALA A 20 11.44 -7.22 -3.18
N ILE A 21 10.36 -6.99 -2.42
CA ILE A 21 9.39 -8.04 -2.08
C ILE A 21 8.50 -8.36 -3.30
N ASN A 22 8.10 -7.33 -4.05
CA ASN A 22 7.25 -7.46 -5.24
C ASN A 22 5.98 -8.30 -5.01
N ALA A 23 5.32 -8.08 -3.88
CA ALA A 23 4.13 -8.83 -3.50
C ALA A 23 2.98 -8.61 -4.50
N PRO A 24 2.15 -9.65 -4.77
CA PRO A 24 1.02 -9.53 -5.70
C PRO A 24 -0.04 -8.52 -5.23
N LEU A 25 -0.15 -8.29 -3.92
CA LEU A 25 -1.02 -7.28 -3.34
C LEU A 25 -0.38 -6.65 -2.11
N MET A 26 -0.39 -5.32 -2.06
CA MET A 26 0.14 -4.53 -0.95
C MET A 26 -0.99 -3.68 -0.36
N ILE A 27 -1.24 -3.81 0.94
CA ILE A 27 -2.28 -3.05 1.66
C ILE A 27 -1.59 -2.12 2.66
N PRO A 28 -1.66 -0.79 2.48
CA PRO A 28 -1.20 0.17 3.48
C PRO A 28 -2.09 0.10 4.72
N MET A 29 -1.47 0.04 5.89
CA MET A 29 -2.09 0.05 7.22
C MET A 29 -1.11 0.83 8.11
N HIS A 30 -1.48 1.46 9.22
CA HIS A 30 -0.58 2.35 10.00
C HIS A 30 0.00 3.54 9.21
N PHE A 31 -0.83 4.56 9.01
CA PHE A 31 -0.38 5.89 8.60
C PHE A 31 -1.08 6.92 9.47
N PHE A 32 -0.34 7.89 9.99
CA PHE A 32 -0.88 8.94 10.83
C PHE A 32 -1.53 10.02 9.96
N GLY A 33 -2.77 9.75 9.52
CA GLY A 33 -3.61 10.69 8.77
C GLY A 33 -3.45 10.67 7.24
N SER A 34 -4.35 11.39 6.57
CA SER A 34 -4.50 11.39 5.11
C SER A 34 -3.28 11.96 4.37
N SER A 35 -2.55 12.90 4.99
CA SER A 35 -1.37 13.55 4.39
C SER A 35 -0.22 12.56 4.16
N THR A 36 0.09 11.73 5.15
CA THR A 36 1.16 10.73 5.07
C THR A 36 0.83 9.63 4.05
N LEU A 37 -0.42 9.16 4.05
CA LEU A 37 -0.90 8.24 3.02
C LEU A 37 -0.74 8.85 1.62
N ASN A 38 -1.17 10.09 1.43
CA ASN A 38 -1.11 10.74 0.13
C ASN A 38 0.33 10.91 -0.37
N ARG A 39 1.28 11.26 0.51
CA ARG A 39 2.70 11.36 0.17
C ARG A 39 3.26 10.01 -0.29
N PHE A 40 2.95 8.94 0.45
CA PHE A 40 3.33 7.58 0.06
C PHE A 40 2.75 7.20 -1.30
N LEU A 41 1.44 7.36 -1.49
CA LEU A 41 0.75 6.99 -2.73
C LEU A 41 1.26 7.80 -3.92
N ALA A 42 1.65 9.07 -3.73
CA ALA A 42 2.26 9.88 -4.78
C ALA A 42 3.57 9.28 -5.31
N SER A 43 4.40 8.71 -4.42
CA SER A 43 5.60 7.98 -4.83
C SER A 43 5.26 6.62 -5.43
N ALA A 44 4.37 5.86 -4.77
CA ALA A 44 4.05 4.49 -5.13
C ALA A 44 3.39 4.36 -6.51
N ARG A 45 2.58 5.34 -6.92
CA ARG A 45 1.95 5.40 -8.25
C ARG A 45 2.96 5.41 -9.41
N LYS A 46 4.23 5.74 -9.17
CA LYS A 46 5.29 5.67 -10.18
C LYS A 46 5.73 4.23 -10.49
N HIS A 47 5.38 3.28 -9.62
CA HIS A 47 5.86 1.89 -9.70
C HIS A 47 4.72 0.88 -9.75
N PHE A 48 3.61 1.13 -9.06
CA PHE A 48 2.51 0.18 -8.94
C PHE A 48 1.16 0.87 -9.21
N PRO A 49 0.21 0.16 -9.83
CA PRO A 49 -1.19 0.58 -9.83
C PRO A 49 -1.70 0.74 -8.39
N VAL A 50 -2.44 1.82 -8.15
CA VAL A 50 -3.08 2.09 -6.85
C VAL A 50 -4.58 2.10 -7.05
N GLU A 51 -5.27 1.25 -6.30
CA GLU A 51 -6.73 1.16 -6.27
C GLU A 51 -7.24 1.50 -4.87
N PHE A 52 -8.45 2.04 -4.80
CA PHE A 52 -9.18 2.30 -3.56
C PHE A 52 -10.36 1.35 -3.49
N SER A 53 -10.50 0.64 -2.38
CA SER A 53 -11.65 -0.23 -2.12
C SER A 53 -12.82 0.60 -1.62
N ASP A 54 -14.03 0.19 -2.00
CA ASP A 54 -15.27 0.74 -1.44
C ASP A 54 -15.57 0.15 -0.04
N THR A 55 -14.88 -0.92 0.36
CA THR A 55 -15.12 -1.66 1.60
C THR A 55 -13.85 -1.83 2.43
N ALA A 56 -13.97 -1.79 3.76
CA ALA A 56 -12.86 -1.93 4.70
C ALA A 56 -12.30 -3.36 4.80
N VAL A 57 -12.84 -4.29 4.02
CA VAL A 57 -12.53 -5.71 4.10
C VAL A 57 -12.28 -6.24 2.69
N VAL A 58 -11.23 -7.03 2.54
CA VAL A 58 -10.96 -7.79 1.33
C VAL A 58 -10.71 -9.25 1.69
N THR A 59 -11.39 -10.17 1.01
CA THR A 59 -11.17 -11.61 1.15
C THR A 59 -10.34 -12.11 -0.01
N LEU A 60 -9.25 -12.81 0.30
CA LEU A 60 -8.30 -13.30 -0.69
C LEU A 60 -8.17 -14.82 -0.62
N SER A 61 -7.90 -15.41 -1.77
CA SER A 61 -7.57 -16.81 -1.96
C SER A 61 -6.46 -16.90 -3.00
N ARG A 62 -5.82 -18.06 -3.13
CA ARG A 62 -4.83 -18.26 -4.21
C ARG A 62 -5.42 -18.01 -5.61
N ALA A 63 -6.71 -18.30 -5.81
CA ALA A 63 -7.40 -18.09 -7.08
C ALA A 63 -7.77 -16.62 -7.34
N THR A 64 -7.92 -15.82 -6.28
CA THR A 64 -8.35 -14.42 -6.36
C THR A 64 -7.22 -13.41 -6.12
N LEU A 65 -5.99 -13.88 -5.91
CA LEU A 65 -4.81 -13.03 -5.83
C LEU A 65 -4.58 -12.30 -7.18
N PRO A 66 -4.22 -11.01 -7.16
CA PRO A 66 -3.88 -10.28 -8.38
C PRO A 66 -2.71 -10.93 -9.11
N LYS A 67 -2.80 -10.97 -10.45
CA LYS A 67 -1.75 -11.50 -11.32
C LYS A 67 -0.57 -10.53 -11.51
N SER A 68 -0.79 -9.25 -11.22
CA SER A 68 0.23 -8.21 -11.23
C SER A 68 0.26 -7.49 -9.88
N PRO A 69 1.46 -7.14 -9.37
CA PRO A 69 1.61 -6.35 -8.16
C PRO A 69 0.81 -5.06 -8.20
N LYS A 70 0.01 -4.82 -7.15
CA LYS A 70 -0.75 -3.57 -6.98
C LYS A 70 -0.89 -3.18 -5.53
N ILE A 71 -1.18 -1.92 -5.30
CA ILE A 71 -1.53 -1.38 -3.99
C ILE A 71 -3.04 -1.23 -3.91
N LEU A 72 -3.66 -1.77 -2.86
CA LEU A 72 -5.07 -1.59 -2.55
C LEU A 72 -5.21 -0.84 -1.22
N VAL A 73 -5.85 0.32 -1.27
CA VAL A 73 -6.16 1.13 -0.09
C VAL A 73 -7.56 0.77 0.39
N LEU A 74 -7.66 0.30 1.62
CA LEU A 74 -8.96 0.04 2.26
C LEU A 74 -9.45 1.30 2.99
N PRO A 75 -10.76 1.59 3.01
CA PRO A 75 -11.34 2.69 3.77
C PRO A 75 -11.24 2.43 5.28
N GLY A 76 -11.10 3.50 6.07
CA GLY A 76 -11.01 3.41 7.54
C GLY A 76 -9.99 4.38 8.14
N HIS A 77 -10.04 5.66 7.76
CA HIS A 77 -9.27 6.74 8.40
C HIS A 77 -10.20 7.66 9.17
#